data_AF-A0A7K4AJB9-F1
#
_entry.id   AF-A0A7K4AJB9-F1
#
_cell.length_a   1.000
_cell.length_b   1.000
_cell.length_c   1.000
_cell.angle_alpha   90.00
_cell.angle_beta   90.00
_cell.angle_gamma   90.00
#
_symmetry.space_group_name_H-M   'P 1'
#
loop_
_entity.id
_entity.type
_entity.pdbx_description
1 polymer ?
#
loop_
_entity_poly.entity_id
_entity_poly.type
_entity_poly.pdbx_seq_one_letter_code
_entity_poly.pdbx_strand_id
1 'polypeptide(L)'
;MTPVQPLVFTLARIENLMHQVSFDPAGMKGKIITNTTTVRKEALDETLAVFYDTINSGLAVSPMIKVIEGKGRIKIKTACSLTLCAVMLKHGIPVHPKGGGLVEVVEREPTRFTDMLMYWATTVDPIDVLTAQGLMNITGMMRTGNGRILGNLHEAPMLARDKIEDVLEALAQAGFAGVLELGQPNMNVLGVSVERDHVGLALVGGTNLMAAAKECQIDVMHESISDLTDISELKHIEELL
;
A
#
# COMPACT_ATOMS: atom_id res chain seq x y z
N MET A 1 13.16 33.00 -12.45
CA MET A 1 11.90 32.28 -12.76
C MET A 1 12.03 30.90 -12.16
N THR A 2 11.17 30.53 -11.21
CA THR A 2 11.09 29.15 -10.72
C THR A 2 10.75 28.27 -11.93
N PRO A 3 11.53 27.21 -12.23
CA PRO A 3 11.23 26.36 -13.38
C PRO A 3 9.82 25.80 -13.20
N VAL A 4 8.97 25.98 -14.22
CA VAL A 4 7.63 25.41 -14.24
C VAL A 4 7.82 23.90 -14.34
N GLN A 5 7.45 23.17 -13.28
CA GLN A 5 7.47 21.71 -13.33
C GLN A 5 6.35 21.24 -14.26
N PRO A 6 6.63 20.33 -15.22
CA PRO A 6 5.60 19.78 -16.08
C PRO A 6 4.60 18.97 -15.25
N LEU A 7 3.33 18.96 -15.69
CA LEU A 7 2.31 18.12 -15.10
C LEU A 7 2.65 16.64 -15.34
N VAL A 8 2.60 15.83 -14.30
CA VAL A 8 2.88 14.38 -14.37
C VAL A 8 1.71 13.63 -13.73
N PHE A 9 1.15 12.68 -14.47
CA PHE A 9 0.11 11.78 -13.94
C PHE A 9 0.69 10.82 -12.90
N THR A 10 -0.15 10.42 -11.95
CA THR A 10 0.23 9.52 -10.87
C THR A 10 0.74 8.19 -11.41
N LEU A 11 0.12 7.64 -12.47
CA LEU A 11 0.59 6.41 -13.11
C LEU A 11 2.06 6.51 -13.56
N ALA A 12 2.44 7.58 -14.27
CA ALA A 12 3.81 7.74 -14.75
C ALA A 12 4.83 7.87 -13.60
N ARG A 13 4.43 8.48 -12.47
CA ARG A 13 5.28 8.52 -11.26
C ARG A 13 5.45 7.12 -10.66
N ILE A 14 4.37 6.36 -10.59
CA ILE A 14 4.35 4.99 -10.08
C ILE A 14 5.25 4.08 -10.93
N GLU A 15 5.10 4.10 -12.24
CA GLU A 15 5.90 3.27 -13.16
C GLU A 15 7.39 3.56 -13.02
N ASN A 16 7.78 4.84 -13.00
CA ASN A 16 9.16 5.25 -12.78
C ASN A 16 9.73 4.77 -11.43
N LEU A 17 8.92 4.78 -10.37
CA LEU A 17 9.33 4.27 -9.07
C LEU A 17 9.46 2.74 -9.07
N MET A 18 8.51 2.03 -9.68
CA MET A 18 8.54 0.57 -9.80
C MET A 18 9.81 0.10 -10.50
N HIS A 19 10.25 0.79 -11.56
CA HIS A 19 11.49 0.46 -12.26
C HIS A 19 12.77 0.67 -11.43
N GLN A 20 12.73 1.51 -10.40
CA GLN A 20 13.89 1.81 -9.56
C GLN A 20 14.00 0.91 -8.32
N VAL A 21 12.95 0.14 -8.00
CA VAL A 21 12.98 -0.84 -6.90
C VAL A 21 14.08 -1.86 -7.16
N SER A 22 14.92 -2.13 -6.17
CA SER A 22 15.99 -3.15 -6.25
C SER A 22 15.74 -4.36 -5.33
N PHE A 23 14.59 -4.39 -4.65
CA PHE A 23 14.24 -5.44 -3.68
C PHE A 23 14.28 -6.87 -4.24
N ASP A 24 14.93 -7.75 -3.48
CA ASP A 24 14.98 -9.20 -3.59
C ASP A 24 14.40 -9.81 -2.29
N PRO A 25 13.19 -10.41 -2.33
CA PRO A 25 12.54 -10.97 -1.15
C PRO A 25 13.32 -12.10 -0.49
N ALA A 26 13.96 -12.98 -1.28
CA ALA A 26 14.68 -14.14 -0.75
C ALA A 26 15.91 -13.73 0.08
N GLY A 27 16.62 -12.70 -0.39
CA GLY A 27 17.78 -12.14 0.29
C GLY A 27 17.46 -11.07 1.34
N MET A 28 16.20 -10.60 1.43
CA MET A 28 15.79 -9.42 2.20
C MET A 28 16.73 -8.22 1.97
N LYS A 29 17.00 -7.90 0.70
CA LYS A 29 17.97 -6.87 0.29
C LYS A 29 17.45 -5.97 -0.82
N GLY A 30 17.92 -4.74 -0.84
CA GLY A 30 17.61 -3.75 -1.87
C GLY A 30 16.51 -2.78 -1.46
N LYS A 31 16.14 -1.92 -2.40
CA LYS A 31 15.26 -0.79 -2.17
C LYS A 31 13.81 -1.14 -2.44
N ILE A 32 12.93 -0.77 -1.51
CA ILE A 32 11.48 -0.87 -1.59
C ILE A 32 10.84 0.52 -1.70
N ILE A 33 9.59 0.59 -2.15
CA ILE A 33 8.81 1.83 -2.14
C ILE A 33 8.22 2.04 -0.75
N THR A 34 8.41 3.24 -0.20
CA THR A 34 7.92 3.59 1.14
C THR A 34 7.03 4.82 1.13
N ASN A 35 6.01 4.79 1.99
CA ASN A 35 5.21 5.96 2.36
C ASN A 35 5.80 6.61 3.60
N THR A 36 5.66 7.92 3.73
CA THR A 36 6.17 8.65 4.89
C THR A 36 5.01 9.28 5.66
N THR A 37 4.91 8.93 6.94
CA THR A 37 3.98 9.56 7.89
C THR A 37 4.79 10.37 8.89
N THR A 38 4.45 11.64 9.10
CA THR A 38 5.12 12.52 10.06
C THR A 38 4.21 12.79 11.24
N VAL A 39 4.72 12.58 12.44
CA VAL A 39 4.01 12.79 13.71
C VAL A 39 4.81 13.69 14.65
N ARG A 40 4.15 14.25 15.66
CA ARG A 40 4.86 14.91 16.77
C ARG A 40 5.61 13.88 17.59
N LYS A 41 6.74 14.26 18.20
CA LYS A 41 7.58 13.33 18.95
C LYS A 41 6.84 12.67 20.11
N GLU A 42 5.94 13.41 20.75
CA GLU A 42 5.16 12.97 21.91
C GLU A 42 4.09 11.92 21.53
N ALA A 43 3.73 11.84 20.24
CA ALA A 43 2.73 10.90 19.74
C ALA A 43 3.35 9.63 19.14
N LEU A 44 4.68 9.47 19.20
CA LEU A 44 5.37 8.35 18.55
C LEU A 44 4.88 6.99 19.09
N ASP A 45 4.92 6.80 20.41
CA ASP A 45 4.58 5.52 21.04
C ASP A 45 3.12 5.14 20.76
N GLU A 46 2.20 6.11 20.88
CA GLU A 46 0.79 5.92 20.54
C GLU A 46 0.61 5.56 19.05
N THR A 47 1.36 6.22 18.15
CA THR A 47 1.30 5.93 16.72
C THR A 47 1.82 4.52 16.41
N LEU A 48 2.92 4.10 17.03
CA LEU A 48 3.48 2.77 16.84
C LEU A 48 2.55 1.67 17.37
N ALA A 49 1.87 1.91 18.49
CA ALA A 49 0.85 1.00 19.00
C ALA A 49 -0.33 0.82 18.03
N VAL A 50 -0.86 1.91 17.48
CA VAL A 50 -1.91 1.85 16.45
C VAL A 50 -1.42 1.12 15.20
N PHE A 51 -0.19 1.39 14.77
CA PHE A 51 0.40 0.72 13.61
C PHE A 51 0.56 -0.78 13.85
N TYR A 52 1.02 -1.17 15.04
CA TYR A 52 1.13 -2.57 15.44
C TYR A 52 -0.22 -3.29 15.36
N ASP A 53 -1.27 -2.73 15.96
CA ASP A 53 -2.61 -3.32 15.93
C ASP A 53 -3.15 -3.42 14.51
N THR A 54 -2.89 -2.41 13.68
CA THR A 54 -3.31 -2.37 12.27
C THR A 54 -2.56 -3.43 11.44
N ILE A 55 -1.25 -3.60 11.66
CA ILE A 55 -0.43 -4.64 11.03
C ILE A 55 -0.97 -6.03 11.40
N ASN A 56 -1.21 -6.27 12.69
CA ASN A 56 -1.71 -7.56 13.19
C ASN A 56 -3.14 -7.86 12.73
N SER A 57 -3.89 -6.84 12.30
CA SER A 57 -5.21 -6.98 11.69
C SER A 57 -5.15 -7.27 10.19
N GLY A 58 -3.97 -7.44 9.60
CA GLY A 58 -3.78 -7.73 8.17
C GLY A 58 -3.94 -6.51 7.26
N LEU A 59 -3.90 -5.30 7.81
CA LEU A 59 -4.13 -4.05 7.08
C LEU A 59 -2.86 -3.31 6.68
N ALA A 60 -1.73 -4.01 6.68
CA ALA A 60 -0.46 -3.49 6.20
C ALA A 60 0.17 -4.45 5.20
N VAL A 61 1.03 -3.89 4.34
CA VAL A 61 1.80 -4.65 3.35
C VAL A 61 2.96 -5.40 4.00
N SER A 62 3.56 -4.83 5.03
CA SER A 62 4.69 -5.43 5.73
C SER A 62 4.76 -4.88 7.16
N PRO A 63 5.26 -5.66 8.14
CA PRO A 63 5.49 -5.18 9.50
C PRO A 63 6.76 -4.33 9.65
N MET A 64 7.52 -4.14 8.56
CA MET A 64 8.79 -3.42 8.56
C MET A 64 8.55 -1.90 8.58
N ILE A 65 9.18 -1.22 9.54
CA ILE A 65 9.05 0.22 9.76
C ILE A 65 10.43 0.85 9.97
N LYS A 66 10.63 2.05 9.43
CA LYS A 66 11.79 2.89 9.77
C LYS A 66 11.31 4.15 10.47
N VAL A 67 11.88 4.41 11.64
CA VAL A 67 11.66 5.65 12.41
C VAL A 67 12.87 6.55 12.20
N ILE A 68 12.62 7.79 11.80
CA ILE A 68 13.64 8.82 11.57
C ILE A 68 13.34 9.98 12.51
N GLU A 69 14.24 10.21 13.46
CA GLU A 69 14.11 11.32 14.39
C GLU A 69 14.42 12.66 13.71
N GLY A 70 13.59 13.67 14.03
CA GLY A 70 13.80 15.05 13.64
C GLY A 70 13.63 16.00 14.83
N LYS A 71 13.82 17.30 14.59
CA LYS A 71 13.63 18.34 15.62
C LYS A 71 12.12 18.55 15.88
N GLY A 72 11.60 17.86 16.90
CA GLY A 72 10.20 17.97 17.36
C GLY A 72 9.17 17.20 16.53
N ARG A 73 9.59 16.57 15.42
CA ARG A 73 8.76 15.70 14.59
C ARG A 73 9.51 14.43 14.23
N ILE A 74 8.77 13.34 14.12
CA ILE A 74 9.28 12.01 13.77
C ILE A 74 8.69 11.63 12.43
N LYS A 75 9.53 11.11 11.53
CA LYS A 75 9.08 10.51 10.27
C LYS A 75 9.09 9.00 10.42
N ILE A 76 7.97 8.37 10.09
CA ILE A 76 7.76 6.94 10.11
C ILE A 76 7.55 6.49 8.67
N LYS A 77 8.44 5.62 8.19
CA LYS A 77 8.36 5.06 6.84
C LYS A 77 7.83 3.63 6.88
N THR A 78 6.85 3.33 6.02
CA THR A 78 6.18 2.04 5.92
C THR A 78 6.17 1.55 4.48
N ALA A 79 6.12 0.23 4.28
CA ALA A 79 6.13 -0.36 2.94
C ALA A 79 4.84 -0.05 2.15
N CYS A 80 5.00 0.19 0.85
CA CYS A 80 3.89 0.40 -0.09
C CYS A 80 3.62 -0.86 -0.93
N SER A 81 2.35 -1.12 -1.26
CA SER A 81 1.88 -2.25 -2.07
C SER A 81 2.48 -2.27 -3.48
N LEU A 82 2.85 -1.10 -4.00
CA LEU A 82 3.60 -0.96 -5.25
C LEU A 82 4.96 -1.67 -5.24
N THR A 83 5.51 -1.98 -4.07
CA THR A 83 6.71 -2.82 -3.95
C THR A 83 6.45 -4.23 -4.48
N LEU A 84 5.28 -4.83 -4.17
CA LEU A 84 4.91 -6.15 -4.67
C LEU A 84 4.82 -6.12 -6.20
N CYS A 85 4.19 -5.07 -6.74
CA CYS A 85 4.09 -4.86 -8.19
C CYS A 85 5.47 -4.73 -8.85
N ALA A 86 6.39 -3.99 -8.24
CA ALA A 86 7.74 -3.83 -8.75
C ALA A 86 8.55 -5.14 -8.72
N VAL A 87 8.34 -5.98 -7.71
CA VAL A 87 8.95 -7.32 -7.65
C VAL A 87 8.38 -8.22 -8.76
N MET A 88 7.07 -8.21 -8.99
CA MET A 88 6.44 -8.93 -10.10
C MET A 88 7.01 -8.49 -11.46
N LEU A 89 7.17 -7.18 -11.66
CA LEU A 89 7.75 -6.62 -12.88
C LEU A 89 9.16 -7.16 -13.16
N LYS A 90 10.01 -7.30 -12.15
CA LYS A 90 11.34 -7.90 -12.30
C LYS A 90 11.32 -9.39 -12.60
N HIS A 91 10.30 -10.08 -12.15
CA HIS A 91 10.07 -11.47 -12.51
C HIS A 91 9.47 -11.59 -13.92
N GLY A 92 9.41 -10.50 -14.70
CA GLY A 92 8.89 -10.51 -16.06
C GLY A 92 7.37 -10.57 -16.15
N ILE A 93 6.66 -10.20 -15.07
CA ILE A 93 5.20 -10.10 -15.04
C ILE A 93 4.84 -8.62 -15.23
N PRO A 94 4.27 -8.22 -16.38
CA PRO A 94 3.90 -6.83 -16.62
C PRO A 94 2.61 -6.50 -15.86
N VAL A 95 2.76 -6.15 -14.59
CA VAL A 95 1.65 -5.71 -13.74
C VAL A 95 1.40 -4.21 -13.92
N HIS A 96 0.14 -3.84 -14.11
CA HIS A 96 -0.32 -2.51 -14.41
C HIS A 96 -1.18 -1.98 -13.25
N PRO A 97 -0.73 -0.92 -12.54
CA PRO A 97 -1.54 -0.25 -11.53
C PRO A 97 -2.76 0.44 -12.15
N LYS A 98 -3.96 0.00 -11.78
CA LYS A 98 -5.23 0.51 -12.35
C LYS A 98 -5.78 1.68 -11.56
N GLY A 99 -5.90 1.54 -10.24
CA GLY A 99 -6.45 2.59 -9.38
C GLY A 99 -6.33 2.29 -7.89
N GLY A 100 -6.65 3.30 -7.08
CA GLY A 100 -6.79 3.21 -5.63
C GLY A 100 -8.22 3.53 -5.20
N GLY A 101 -8.69 2.88 -4.15
CA GLY A 101 -10.11 2.92 -3.77
C GLY A 101 -10.38 2.52 -2.32
N LEU A 102 -11.65 2.62 -1.94
CA LEU A 102 -12.18 2.11 -0.69
C LEU A 102 -12.77 0.72 -0.91
N VAL A 103 -12.36 -0.24 -0.09
CA VAL A 103 -12.86 -1.61 -0.08
C VAL A 103 -13.75 -1.81 1.13
N GLU A 104 -14.99 -2.21 0.89
CA GLU A 104 -15.92 -2.61 1.94
C GLU A 104 -15.57 -4.01 2.43
N VAL A 105 -15.35 -4.14 3.74
CA VAL A 105 -15.07 -5.39 4.43
C VAL A 105 -16.24 -5.73 5.33
N VAL A 106 -16.76 -6.95 5.19
CA VAL A 106 -17.87 -7.49 5.98
C VAL A 106 -17.44 -8.82 6.55
N GLU A 107 -17.56 -8.99 7.87
CA GLU A 107 -17.14 -10.22 8.57
C GLU A 107 -15.69 -10.66 8.26
N ARG A 108 -14.78 -9.68 8.13
CA ARG A 108 -13.36 -9.82 7.76
C ARG A 108 -13.09 -10.23 6.31
N GLU A 109 -14.12 -10.31 5.48
CA GLU A 109 -13.98 -10.61 4.05
C GLU A 109 -14.11 -9.33 3.21
N PRO A 110 -13.16 -9.03 2.31
CA PRO A 110 -13.30 -7.93 1.36
C PRO A 110 -14.41 -8.27 0.34
N THR A 111 -15.37 -7.37 0.19
CA THR A 111 -16.60 -7.64 -0.60
C THR A 111 -16.60 -6.91 -1.94
N ARG A 112 -16.27 -5.62 -1.95
CA ARG A 112 -16.23 -4.79 -3.17
C ARG A 112 -15.47 -3.49 -2.95
N PHE A 113 -15.04 -2.87 -4.03
CA PHE A 113 -14.72 -1.45 -4.04
C PHE A 113 -16.01 -0.61 -4.03
N THR A 114 -16.11 0.34 -3.11
CA THR A 114 -17.23 1.33 -3.07
C THR A 114 -16.89 2.58 -3.85
N ASP A 115 -15.61 2.94 -3.90
CA ASP A 115 -15.07 4.14 -4.52
C ASP A 115 -13.73 3.81 -5.17
N MET A 116 -13.44 4.37 -6.35
CA MET A 116 -12.17 4.14 -7.03
C MET A 116 -11.77 5.36 -7.87
N LEU A 117 -10.49 5.74 -7.79
CA LEU A 117 -9.88 6.74 -8.66
C LEU A 117 -8.75 6.09 -9.46
N MET A 118 -8.77 6.32 -10.77
CA MET A 118 -7.86 5.69 -11.72
C MET A 118 -6.52 6.42 -11.78
N TYR A 119 -5.40 5.69 -11.67
CA TYR A 119 -4.06 6.30 -11.66
C TYR A 119 -3.70 7.00 -12.98
N TRP A 120 -4.24 6.51 -14.11
CA TRP A 120 -4.00 7.09 -15.43
C TRP A 120 -4.72 8.43 -15.63
N ALA A 121 -5.76 8.71 -14.83
CA ALA A 121 -6.61 9.89 -14.97
C ALA A 121 -6.42 10.91 -13.82
N THR A 122 -5.46 10.68 -12.91
CA THR A 122 -5.19 11.57 -11.78
C THR A 122 -3.74 12.01 -11.71
N THR A 123 -3.51 13.21 -11.17
CA THR A 123 -2.17 13.77 -10.86
C THR A 123 -1.85 13.76 -9.36
N VAL A 124 -2.84 13.38 -8.56
CA VAL A 124 -2.77 13.20 -7.11
C VAL A 124 -2.92 11.72 -6.78
N ASP A 125 -2.42 11.29 -5.62
CA ASP A 125 -2.67 9.93 -5.15
C ASP A 125 -4.17 9.78 -4.81
N PRO A 126 -4.90 8.86 -5.47
CA PRO A 126 -6.25 8.43 -5.08
C PRO A 126 -6.47 8.28 -3.59
N ILE A 127 -5.51 7.66 -2.90
CA ILE A 127 -5.65 7.30 -1.50
C ILE A 127 -5.60 8.55 -0.61
N ASP A 128 -4.78 9.55 -0.94
CA ASP A 128 -4.76 10.82 -0.20
C ASP A 128 -6.11 11.53 -0.28
N VAL A 129 -6.72 11.55 -1.46
CA VAL A 129 -8.03 12.16 -1.69
C VAL A 129 -9.10 11.46 -0.86
N LEU A 130 -9.13 10.12 -0.88
CA LEU A 130 -10.12 9.33 -0.14
C LEU A 130 -9.90 9.42 1.38
N THR A 131 -8.65 9.47 1.83
CA THR A 131 -8.28 9.67 3.24
C THR A 131 -8.72 11.05 3.75
N ALA A 132 -8.68 12.08 2.89
CA ALA A 132 -9.14 13.42 3.23
C ALA A 132 -10.67 13.50 3.40
N GLN A 133 -11.43 12.66 2.70
CA GLN A 133 -12.90 12.64 2.78
C GLN A 133 -13.45 11.98 4.06
N GLY A 134 -12.62 11.25 4.83
CA GLY A 134 -13.02 10.65 6.09
C GLY A 134 -14.06 9.52 5.95
N LEU A 135 -14.08 8.84 4.79
CA LEU A 135 -15.05 7.78 4.48
C LEU A 135 -14.61 6.38 4.94
N MET A 136 -13.42 6.28 5.53
CA MET A 136 -12.82 5.04 6.01
C MET A 136 -13.40 4.63 7.36
N ASN A 137 -13.25 3.34 7.67
CA ASN A 137 -13.55 2.79 8.98
C ASN A 137 -12.59 1.63 9.25
N ILE A 138 -11.32 1.98 9.47
CA ILE A 138 -10.23 1.04 9.71
C ILE A 138 -10.35 0.43 11.10
N THR A 139 -10.52 1.28 12.11
CA THR A 139 -10.62 0.88 13.52
C THR A 139 -11.83 0.00 13.80
N GLY A 140 -12.98 0.27 13.15
CA GLY A 140 -14.15 -0.60 13.24
C GLY A 140 -13.94 -1.94 12.52
N MET A 141 -13.20 -1.96 11.39
CA MET A 141 -12.80 -3.21 10.75
C MET A 141 -11.96 -4.06 11.71
N MET A 142 -10.93 -3.46 12.32
CA MET A 142 -10.08 -4.15 13.30
C MET A 142 -10.88 -4.75 14.47
N ARG A 143 -11.83 -3.97 15.02
CA ARG A 143 -12.62 -4.37 16.19
C ARG A 143 -13.72 -5.39 15.91
N THR A 144 -14.42 -5.23 14.78
CA THR A 144 -15.68 -5.95 14.50
C THR A 144 -15.63 -6.86 13.29
N GLY A 145 -14.55 -6.77 12.50
CA GLY A 145 -14.46 -7.38 11.17
C GLY A 145 -15.22 -6.61 10.08
N ASN A 146 -15.84 -5.48 10.40
CA ASN A 146 -16.66 -4.71 9.47
C ASN A 146 -16.15 -3.28 9.35
N GLY A 147 -15.93 -2.81 8.12
CA GLY A 147 -15.46 -1.44 7.90
C GLY A 147 -15.11 -1.16 6.44
N ARG A 148 -14.41 -0.04 6.22
CA ARG A 148 -13.97 0.39 4.90
C ARG A 148 -12.49 0.69 4.95
N ILE A 149 -11.72 -0.04 4.15
CA ILE A 149 -10.27 0.02 4.12
C ILE A 149 -9.79 0.58 2.80
N LEU A 150 -8.56 1.06 2.74
CA LEU A 150 -7.94 1.46 1.49
C LEU A 150 -7.37 0.22 0.79
N GLY A 151 -7.58 0.17 -0.51
CA GLY A 151 -7.05 -0.88 -1.38
C GLY A 151 -6.66 -0.33 -2.75
N ASN A 152 -5.88 -1.12 -3.47
CA ASN A 152 -5.42 -0.83 -4.82
C ASN A 152 -5.80 -1.99 -5.73
N LEU A 153 -6.16 -1.69 -6.97
CA LEU A 153 -6.38 -2.68 -8.00
C LEU A 153 -5.27 -2.60 -9.04
N HIS A 154 -4.76 -3.77 -9.39
CA HIS A 154 -3.75 -3.98 -10.42
C HIS A 154 -4.24 -5.03 -11.40
N GLU A 155 -3.68 -5.01 -12.61
CA GLU A 155 -3.97 -6.00 -13.64
C GLU A 155 -2.67 -6.58 -14.20
N ALA A 156 -2.71 -7.83 -14.62
CA ALA A 156 -1.60 -8.46 -15.32
C ALA A 156 -2.16 -9.42 -16.39
N PRO A 157 -1.38 -9.78 -17.43
CA PRO A 157 -1.82 -10.78 -18.39
C PRO A 157 -2.23 -12.08 -17.69
N MET A 158 -3.38 -12.64 -18.06
CA MET A 158 -3.93 -13.82 -17.37
C MET A 158 -3.00 -15.04 -17.41
N LEU A 159 -2.14 -15.15 -18.43
CA LEU A 159 -1.14 -16.22 -18.55
C LEU A 159 -0.04 -16.15 -17.48
N ALA A 160 0.10 -15.01 -16.81
CA ALA A 160 1.06 -14.84 -15.72
C ALA A 160 0.48 -15.24 -14.35
N ARG A 161 -0.79 -15.67 -14.26
CA ARG A 161 -1.49 -15.90 -12.98
C ARG A 161 -0.73 -16.86 -12.07
N ASP A 162 -0.33 -18.03 -12.55
CA ASP A 162 0.38 -19.03 -11.73
C ASP A 162 1.73 -18.47 -11.24
N LYS A 163 2.43 -17.73 -12.11
CA LYS A 163 3.68 -17.04 -11.76
C LYS A 163 3.46 -15.91 -10.74
N ILE A 164 2.31 -15.24 -10.79
CA ILE A 164 1.92 -14.24 -9.78
C ILE A 164 1.75 -14.93 -8.43
N GLU A 165 1.08 -16.10 -8.38
CA GLU A 165 0.93 -16.88 -7.15
C GLU A 165 2.29 -17.27 -6.56
N ASP A 166 3.20 -17.81 -7.36
CA ASP A 166 4.57 -18.17 -6.92
C ASP A 166 5.32 -16.95 -6.32
N VAL A 167 5.24 -15.80 -6.99
CA VAL A 167 5.91 -14.57 -6.54
C VAL A 167 5.27 -14.02 -5.27
N LEU A 168 3.93 -14.09 -5.15
CA LEU A 168 3.20 -13.69 -3.96
C LEU A 168 3.55 -14.58 -2.76
N GLU A 169 3.72 -15.89 -2.97
CA GLU A 169 4.15 -16.80 -1.91
C GLU A 169 5.56 -16.46 -1.40
N ALA A 170 6.51 -16.22 -2.31
CA ALA A 170 7.86 -15.80 -1.95
C ALA A 170 7.88 -14.45 -1.20
N LEU A 171 7.05 -13.50 -1.62
CA LEU A 171 6.87 -12.22 -0.92
C LEU A 171 6.28 -12.41 0.47
N ALA A 172 5.26 -13.26 0.62
CA ALA A 172 4.64 -13.54 1.91
C ALA A 172 5.63 -14.18 2.89
N GLN A 173 6.48 -15.10 2.43
CA GLN A 173 7.55 -15.70 3.23
C GLN A 173 8.58 -14.65 3.71
N ALA A 174 8.78 -13.57 2.95
CA ALA A 174 9.63 -12.45 3.31
C ALA A 174 8.93 -11.38 4.18
N GLY A 175 7.68 -11.63 4.62
CA GLY A 175 6.90 -10.67 5.41
C GLY A 175 6.29 -9.53 4.60
N PHE A 176 6.15 -9.71 3.28
CA PHE A 176 5.41 -8.80 2.40
C PHE A 176 4.10 -9.46 1.98
N ALA A 177 3.04 -9.14 2.71
CA ALA A 177 1.69 -9.63 2.50
C ALA A 177 0.77 -8.47 2.04
N GLY A 178 -0.54 -8.66 2.18
CA GLY A 178 -1.53 -7.63 1.82
C GLY A 178 -2.22 -7.89 0.48
N VAL A 179 -2.32 -9.15 0.06
CA VAL A 179 -3.23 -9.54 -1.02
C VAL A 179 -4.65 -9.61 -0.45
N LEU A 180 -5.57 -8.85 -1.02
CA LEU A 180 -7.00 -8.92 -0.71
C LEU A 180 -7.69 -9.99 -1.57
N GLU A 181 -7.40 -9.98 -2.87
CA GLU A 181 -7.95 -10.96 -3.81
C GLU A 181 -7.03 -11.07 -5.03
N LEU A 182 -6.73 -12.30 -5.45
CA LEU A 182 -6.24 -12.59 -6.79
C LEU A 182 -7.38 -13.20 -7.60
N GLY A 183 -7.85 -12.46 -8.59
CA GLY A 183 -9.00 -12.83 -9.40
C GLY A 183 -8.77 -14.07 -10.26
N GLN A 184 -9.86 -14.52 -10.87
CA GLN A 184 -9.82 -15.48 -11.98
C GLN A 184 -9.63 -14.73 -13.32
N PRO A 185 -9.05 -15.38 -14.34
CA PRO A 185 -8.91 -14.78 -15.67
C PRO A 185 -10.22 -14.21 -16.22
N ASN A 186 -10.19 -12.97 -16.72
CA ASN A 186 -11.34 -12.25 -17.27
C ASN A 186 -12.52 -12.04 -16.31
N MET A 187 -12.31 -12.22 -15.00
CA MET A 187 -13.34 -12.00 -14.00
C MET A 187 -13.13 -10.67 -13.28
N ASN A 188 -14.23 -10.08 -12.82
CA ASN A 188 -14.18 -8.90 -11.96
C ASN A 188 -13.51 -9.26 -10.63
N VAL A 189 -12.80 -8.29 -10.05
CA VAL A 189 -12.20 -8.39 -8.71
C VAL A 189 -12.86 -7.36 -7.82
N LEU A 190 -13.43 -7.79 -6.70
CA LEU A 190 -14.12 -6.92 -5.75
C LEU A 190 -15.10 -5.93 -6.44
N GLY A 191 -15.89 -6.43 -7.40
CA GLY A 191 -16.90 -5.64 -8.13
C GLY A 191 -16.36 -4.70 -9.22
N VAL A 192 -15.04 -4.68 -9.47
CA VAL A 192 -14.42 -3.87 -10.51
C VAL A 192 -14.05 -4.73 -11.71
N SER A 193 -14.38 -4.26 -12.92
CA SER A 193 -14.07 -4.97 -14.16
C SER A 193 -12.59 -5.01 -14.45
N VAL A 194 -12.10 -6.18 -14.86
CA VAL A 194 -10.73 -6.40 -15.33
C VAL A 194 -10.71 -6.36 -16.87
N GLU A 195 -9.62 -5.86 -17.46
CA GLU A 195 -9.44 -5.85 -18.92
C GLU A 195 -9.46 -7.25 -19.53
N ARG A 196 -9.82 -7.34 -20.82
CA ARG A 196 -9.79 -8.62 -21.55
C ARG A 196 -8.38 -9.21 -21.53
N ASP A 197 -8.31 -10.53 -21.38
CA ASP A 197 -7.08 -11.33 -21.31
C ASP A 197 -6.18 -10.99 -20.11
N HIS A 198 -6.76 -10.38 -19.07
CA HIS A 198 -6.08 -10.05 -17.83
C HIS A 198 -6.67 -10.78 -16.62
N VAL A 199 -5.90 -10.78 -15.54
CA VAL A 199 -6.30 -11.12 -14.18
C VAL A 199 -6.16 -9.90 -13.30
N GLY A 200 -7.09 -9.69 -12.38
CA GLY A 200 -7.02 -8.60 -11.40
C GLY A 200 -6.33 -9.05 -10.11
N LEU A 201 -5.62 -8.12 -9.48
CA LEU A 201 -4.97 -8.29 -8.19
C LEU A 201 -5.33 -7.10 -7.31
N ALA A 202 -6.12 -7.35 -6.27
CA ALA A 202 -6.44 -6.37 -5.24
C ALA A 202 -5.44 -6.47 -4.09
N LEU A 203 -4.84 -5.35 -3.72
CA LEU A 203 -3.88 -5.24 -2.62
C LEU A 203 -4.37 -4.26 -1.55
N VAL A 204 -4.00 -4.52 -0.29
CA VAL A 204 -4.17 -3.60 0.83
C VAL A 204 -3.36 -2.33 0.56
N GLY A 205 -3.96 -1.17 0.84
CA GLY A 205 -3.28 0.11 0.77
C GLY A 205 -2.25 0.28 1.90
N GLY A 206 -0.99 0.58 1.57
CA GLY A 206 0.08 0.81 2.57
C GLY A 206 -0.14 2.04 3.47
N THR A 207 -1.16 2.84 3.20
CA THR A 207 -1.58 4.03 3.94
C THR A 207 -2.68 3.77 4.97
N ASN A 208 -3.21 2.53 5.07
CA ASN A 208 -4.16 2.14 6.11
C ASN A 208 -3.62 2.37 7.53
N LEU A 209 -2.30 2.25 7.73
CA LEU A 209 -1.63 2.57 9.01
C LEU A 209 -1.84 4.03 9.41
N MET A 210 -1.56 4.95 8.48
CA MET A 210 -1.76 6.38 8.69
C MET A 210 -3.25 6.71 8.87
N ALA A 211 -4.13 6.08 8.08
CA ALA A 211 -5.57 6.24 8.21
C ALA A 211 -6.08 5.81 9.60
N ALA A 212 -5.60 4.68 10.13
CA ALA A 212 -5.93 4.21 11.48
C ALA A 212 -5.49 5.22 12.55
N ALA A 213 -4.25 5.72 12.45
CA ALA A 213 -3.75 6.74 13.38
C ALA A 213 -4.62 8.02 13.34
N LYS A 214 -5.04 8.44 12.15
CA LYS A 214 -5.94 9.59 11.97
C LYS A 214 -7.33 9.34 12.59
N GLU A 215 -7.89 8.13 12.45
CA GLU A 215 -9.15 7.74 13.11
C GLU A 215 -9.04 7.80 14.64
N CYS A 216 -7.87 7.44 15.18
CA CYS A 216 -7.54 7.58 16.61
C CYS A 216 -7.23 9.02 17.05
N GLN A 217 -7.50 10.04 16.24
CA GLN A 217 -7.26 11.47 16.53
C GLN A 217 -5.79 11.84 16.72
N ILE A 218 -4.86 11.02 16.20
CA ILE A 218 -3.44 11.35 16.19
C ILE A 218 -3.19 12.37 15.06
N ASP A 219 -2.50 13.47 15.40
CA ASP A 219 -2.09 14.48 14.42
C ASP A 219 -0.96 13.95 13.54
N VAL A 220 -1.34 13.46 12.35
CA VAL A 220 -0.46 12.87 11.35
C VAL A 220 -0.44 13.70 10.07
N MET A 221 0.75 13.92 9.52
CA MET A 221 0.92 14.46 8.17
C MET A 221 1.42 13.35 7.25
N HIS A 222 0.84 13.23 6.06
CA HIS A 222 1.16 12.16 5.13
C HIS A 222 1.84 12.70 3.86
N GLU A 223 2.88 11.99 3.42
CA GLU A 223 3.53 12.17 2.13
C GLU A 223 3.44 10.84 1.37
N SER A 224 2.43 10.72 0.49
CA SER A 224 2.22 9.55 -0.39
C SER A 224 3.25 9.48 -1.51
N ILE A 225 3.63 8.25 -1.89
CA ILE A 225 4.50 7.96 -3.04
C ILE A 225 5.80 8.80 -2.95
N SER A 226 6.50 8.65 -1.82
CA SER A 226 7.52 9.61 -1.42
C SER A 226 8.95 9.20 -1.74
N ASP A 227 9.31 7.92 -1.58
CA ASP A 227 10.73 7.56 -1.56
C ASP A 227 11.04 6.06 -1.76
N LEU A 228 12.29 5.80 -2.16
CA LEU A 228 12.91 4.48 -2.14
C LEU A 228 13.76 4.35 -0.89
N THR A 229 13.50 3.34 -0.07
CA THR A 229 14.28 3.07 1.14
C THR A 229 14.89 1.69 1.06
N ASP A 230 16.15 1.54 1.49
CA ASP A 230 16.76 0.21 1.58
C ASP A 230 16.09 -0.58 2.69
N ILE A 231 15.69 -1.83 2.41
CA ILE A 231 14.98 -2.68 3.37
C ILE A 231 15.78 -2.90 4.65
N SER A 232 17.11 -2.88 4.58
CA SER A 232 17.99 -3.03 5.74
C SER A 232 17.91 -1.86 6.74
N GLU A 233 17.34 -0.72 6.33
CA GLU A 233 17.13 0.42 7.21
C GLU A 233 15.80 0.36 7.98
N LEU A 234 14.93 -0.61 7.65
CA LEU A 234 13.67 -0.85 8.36
C LEU A 234 13.89 -1.94 9.41
N LYS A 235 13.14 -1.84 10.51
CA LYS A 235 13.09 -2.84 11.59
C LYS A 235 11.70 -3.42 11.70
N HIS A 236 11.58 -4.58 12.30
CA HIS A 236 10.26 -5.12 12.61
C HIS A 236 9.57 -4.21 13.64
N ILE A 237 8.26 -3.97 13.51
CA ILE A 237 7.51 -3.09 14.41
C ILE A 237 7.66 -3.46 15.89
N GLU A 238 7.79 -4.75 16.20
CA GLU A 238 7.98 -5.24 17.58
C GLU A 238 9.31 -4.78 18.21
N GLU A 239 10.32 -4.47 17.41
CA GLU A 239 11.60 -3.94 17.91
C GLU A 239 11.50 -2.45 18.29
N LEU A 240 10.39 -1.79 17.96
CA LEU A 240 10.16 -0.37 18.15
C LEU A 240 9.13 -0.07 19.26
N LEU A 241 8.52 -1.11 19.84
CA LEU A 241 7.54 -1.04 20.92
C LEU A 241 8.18 -1.22 22.30
#